data_AF-A0A964GHD3-F1
#
_entry.id   AF-A0A964GHD3-F1
#
_cell.length_a   1.000
_cell.length_b   1.000
_cell.length_c   1.000
_cell.angle_alpha   90.00
_cell.angle_beta   90.00
_cell.angle_gamma   90.00
#
_symmetry.space_group_name_H-M   'P 1'
#
loop_
_entity.id
_entity.type
_entity.pdbx_description
1 polymer ?
#
loop_
_entity_poly.entity_id
_entity_poly.type
_entity_poly.pdbx_seq_one_letter_code
_entity_poly.pdbx_strand_id
1 'polypeptide(L)'
;MPLRPQRPCRAQGCRSLHRNANGYCDGHADLAAEQAKAWATRKGSGRGGRPWRRLRDRILKRDQYLCRCDDCTQLGRIREAHEVDHIVALAHGGTDDDHNLRAINRDCHKAKTQRESKTIKK
;
A
#
# COMPACT_ATOMS: atom_id res chain seq x y z
N MET A 1 -1.71 -9.45 -39.62
CA MET A 1 -1.35 -9.45 -38.18
C MET A 1 -1.16 -10.90 -37.74
N PRO A 2 0.01 -11.32 -37.24
CA PRO A 2 0.21 -12.70 -36.81
C PRO A 2 -0.63 -13.03 -35.57
N LEU A 3 -1.14 -14.27 -35.49
CA LEU A 3 -1.86 -14.76 -34.32
C LEU A 3 -0.93 -14.83 -33.11
N ARG A 4 -1.47 -14.57 -31.90
CA ARG A 4 -0.69 -14.71 -30.66
C ARG A 4 -0.18 -16.14 -30.52
N PRO A 5 1.10 -16.34 -30.13
CA PRO A 5 1.65 -17.67 -29.85
C PRO A 5 0.84 -18.42 -28.80
N GLN A 6 0.81 -19.75 -28.91
CA GLN A 6 0.22 -20.59 -27.86
C GLN A 6 1.09 -20.57 -26.60
N ARG A 7 0.45 -20.54 -25.44
CA ARG A 7 1.08 -20.52 -24.12
C ARG A 7 0.42 -21.57 -23.21
N PRO A 8 1.15 -22.13 -22.23
CA PRO A 8 0.59 -23.05 -21.26
C PRO A 8 -0.39 -22.32 -20.32
N CYS A 9 -1.46 -23.03 -19.94
CA CYS A 9 -2.40 -22.58 -18.92
C CYS A 9 -1.72 -22.43 -17.54
N ARG A 10 -2.09 -21.40 -16.78
CA ARG A 10 -1.58 -21.16 -15.42
C ARG A 10 -2.26 -21.96 -14.32
N ALA A 11 -3.37 -22.63 -14.60
CA ALA A 11 -4.07 -23.46 -13.61
C ALA A 11 -3.17 -24.61 -13.16
N GLN A 12 -3.12 -24.88 -11.86
CA GLN A 12 -2.26 -25.92 -11.30
C GLN A 12 -2.62 -27.29 -11.91
N GLY A 13 -1.60 -28.00 -12.42
CA GLY A 13 -1.79 -29.31 -13.05
C GLY A 13 -2.34 -29.29 -14.48
N CYS A 14 -2.72 -28.13 -15.03
CA CYS A 14 -3.23 -28.04 -16.40
C CYS A 14 -2.09 -27.99 -17.42
N ARG A 15 -2.13 -28.86 -18.44
CA ARG A 15 -1.13 -28.93 -19.52
C ARG A 15 -1.63 -28.38 -20.86
N SER A 16 -2.84 -27.81 -20.90
CA SER A 16 -3.46 -27.29 -22.12
C SER A 16 -2.76 -26.03 -22.63
N LEU A 17 -2.53 -25.96 -23.94
CA LEU A 17 -2.02 -24.78 -24.64
C LEU A 17 -3.19 -23.92 -25.14
N HIS A 18 -3.12 -22.60 -24.92
CA HIS A 18 -4.15 -21.66 -25.33
C HIS A 18 -3.55 -20.35 -25.86
N ARG A 19 -4.37 -19.52 -26.53
CA ARG A 19 -3.96 -18.20 -27.06
C ARG A 19 -4.56 -17.01 -26.28
N ASN A 20 -5.40 -17.30 -25.27
CA ASN A 20 -6.12 -16.31 -24.48
C ASN A 20 -5.20 -15.35 -23.71
N ALA A 21 -5.59 -14.08 -23.66
CA ALA A 21 -4.82 -13.01 -23.00
C ALA A 21 -4.81 -13.11 -21.47
N ASN A 22 -5.84 -13.75 -20.89
CA ASN A 22 -6.05 -13.90 -19.46
C ASN A 22 -5.09 -14.92 -18.80
N GLY A 23 -4.33 -15.69 -19.58
CA GLY A 23 -3.38 -16.69 -19.05
C GLY A 23 -4.03 -18.03 -18.66
N TYR A 24 -5.30 -18.26 -19.00
CA TYR A 24 -6.01 -19.51 -18.76
C TYR A 24 -6.67 -20.05 -20.04
N CYS A 25 -6.78 -21.37 -20.17
CA CYS A 25 -7.52 -22.02 -21.25
C CYS A 25 -9.03 -21.88 -21.04
N ASP A 26 -9.83 -22.25 -22.05
CA ASP A 26 -11.29 -22.07 -22.02
C ASP A 26 -11.95 -22.90 -20.90
N GLY A 27 -11.38 -24.06 -20.55
CA GLY A 27 -11.83 -24.87 -19.40
C GLY A 27 -11.51 -24.26 -18.02
N HIS A 28 -10.74 -23.17 -17.97
CA HIS A 28 -10.41 -22.43 -16.74
C HIS A 28 -10.80 -20.95 -16.84
N ALA A 29 -11.85 -20.65 -17.61
CA ALA A 29 -12.39 -19.30 -17.74
C ALA A 29 -12.84 -18.73 -16.38
N ASP A 30 -13.34 -19.57 -15.47
CA ASP A 30 -13.77 -19.14 -14.14
C ASP A 30 -12.62 -18.62 -13.28
N LEU A 31 -11.47 -19.32 -13.26
CA LEU A 31 -10.26 -18.88 -12.56
C LEU A 31 -9.75 -17.54 -13.11
N ALA A 32 -9.86 -17.34 -14.43
CA ALA A 32 -9.54 -16.06 -15.05
C ALA A 32 -10.49 -14.95 -14.59
N ALA A 33 -11.79 -15.24 -14.50
CA ALA A 33 -12.80 -14.29 -14.03
C ALA A 33 -12.62 -13.95 -12.55
N GLU A 34 -12.32 -14.93 -11.68
CA GLU A 34 -12.01 -14.72 -10.27
C GLU A 34 -10.77 -13.83 -10.09
N GLN A 35 -9.69 -14.11 -10.84
CA GLN A 35 -8.48 -13.30 -10.80
C GLN A 35 -8.75 -11.86 -11.26
N ALA A 36 -9.55 -11.68 -12.32
CA ALA A 36 -9.96 -10.36 -12.79
C ALA A 36 -10.78 -9.60 -11.75
N LYS A 37 -11.73 -10.27 -11.07
CA LYS A 37 -12.52 -9.70 -9.96
C LYS A 37 -11.61 -9.29 -8.80
N ALA A 38 -10.70 -10.16 -8.37
CA ALA A 38 -9.76 -9.86 -7.28
C ALA A 38 -8.88 -8.63 -7.59
N TRP A 39 -8.41 -8.50 -8.83
CA TRP A 39 -7.67 -7.31 -9.28
C TRP A 39 -8.55 -6.05 -9.30
N ALA A 40 -9.79 -6.17 -9.76
CA ALA A 40 -10.74 -5.05 -9.77
C ALA A 40 -11.03 -4.53 -8.35
N THR A 41 -11.22 -5.43 -7.37
CA THR A 41 -11.45 -5.06 -5.96
C THR A 41 -10.22 -4.41 -5.32
N ARG A 42 -9.00 -4.79 -5.73
CA ARG A 42 -7.77 -4.16 -5.25
C ARG A 42 -7.50 -2.79 -5.89
N LYS A 43 -8.11 -2.49 -7.05
CA LYS A 43 -7.85 -1.27 -7.81
C LYS A 43 -8.31 -0.04 -7.01
N GLY A 44 -7.36 0.72 -6.49
CA GLY A 44 -7.63 1.89 -5.65
C GLY A 44 -7.77 1.58 -4.16
N SER A 45 -7.37 0.38 -3.72
CA SER A 45 -7.14 0.03 -2.32
C SER A 45 -5.69 0.36 -1.90
N GLY A 46 -5.43 0.52 -0.60
CA GLY A 46 -4.10 0.82 -0.05
C GLY A 46 -3.70 2.30 -0.01
N ARG A 47 -2.40 2.58 0.21
CA ARG A 47 -1.86 3.93 0.49
C ARG A 47 -1.89 4.94 -0.69
N GLY A 48 -2.34 4.52 -1.87
CA GLY A 48 -2.61 5.41 -3.01
C GLY A 48 -4.12 5.58 -3.27
N GLY A 49 -4.95 4.83 -2.56
CA GLY A 49 -6.38 4.71 -2.77
C GLY A 49 -7.19 5.92 -2.30
N ARG A 50 -8.42 6.03 -2.80
CA ARG A 50 -9.36 7.09 -2.37
C ARG A 50 -9.62 7.07 -0.85
N PRO A 51 -9.77 5.91 -0.18
CA PRO A 51 -9.93 5.87 1.28
C PRO A 51 -8.71 6.45 2.01
N TRP A 52 -7.49 6.06 1.61
CA TRP A 52 -6.27 6.57 2.23
C TRP A 52 -6.08 8.07 2.01
N ARG A 53 -6.39 8.60 0.82
CA ARG A 53 -6.31 10.05 0.57
C ARG A 53 -7.23 10.85 1.51
N ARG A 54 -8.46 10.37 1.73
CA ARG A 54 -9.40 10.99 2.69
C ARG A 54 -8.88 10.93 4.12
N LEU A 55 -8.34 9.78 4.53
CA LEU A 55 -7.72 9.58 5.84
C LEU A 55 -6.54 10.54 6.03
N ARG A 56 -5.63 10.58 5.05
CA ARG A 56 -4.47 11.48 5.04
C ARG A 56 -4.88 12.94 5.19
N ASP A 57 -5.84 13.41 4.39
CA ASP A 57 -6.28 14.80 4.43
C ASP A 57 -6.91 15.16 5.78
N ARG A 58 -7.65 14.23 6.39
CA ARG A 58 -8.21 14.41 7.74
C ARG A 58 -7.12 14.53 8.81
N ILE A 59 -6.11 13.66 8.78
CA ILE A 59 -5.00 13.70 9.74
C ILE A 59 -4.18 14.99 9.59
N LEU A 60 -3.87 15.39 8.35
CA LEU A 60 -3.15 16.64 8.10
C LEU A 60 -3.94 17.85 8.61
N LYS A 61 -5.26 17.89 8.40
CA LYS A 61 -6.11 18.97 8.92
C LYS A 61 -6.18 18.97 10.45
N ARG A 62 -6.34 17.80 11.08
CA ARG A 62 -6.33 17.63 12.54
C ARG A 62 -5.05 18.20 13.15
N ASP A 63 -3.92 17.90 12.53
CA ASP A 63 -2.60 18.30 13.01
C ASP A 63 -2.17 19.68 12.48
N GLN A 64 -3.09 20.45 11.88
CA GLN A 64 -2.87 21.78 11.34
C GLN A 64 -1.70 21.86 10.34
N TYR A 65 -1.43 20.78 9.61
CA TYR A 65 -0.29 20.64 8.71
C TYR A 65 1.07 20.86 9.41
N LEU A 66 1.14 20.60 10.71
CA LEU A 66 2.37 20.66 11.49
C LEU A 66 2.90 19.26 11.79
N CYS A 67 4.22 19.14 11.86
CA CYS A 67 4.90 17.90 12.20
C CYS A 67 4.67 17.56 13.67
N ARG A 68 3.97 16.45 13.94
CA ARG A 68 3.65 15.94 15.28
C ARG A 68 4.50 14.72 15.67
N CYS A 69 5.70 14.61 15.10
CA CYS A 69 6.64 13.58 15.55
C CYS A 69 7.21 13.90 16.93
N ASP A 70 7.58 12.85 17.67
CA ASP A 70 8.03 12.96 19.07
C ASP A 70 9.17 13.97 19.21
N ASP A 71 10.17 13.88 18.34
CA ASP A 71 11.32 14.80 18.30
C ASP A 71 10.89 16.27 18.14
N CYS A 72 9.94 16.57 17.25
CA CYS A 72 9.51 17.96 17.03
C CYS A 72 8.65 18.48 18.18
N THR A 73 7.76 17.64 18.72
CA THR A 73 6.94 18.01 19.87
C THR A 73 7.75 18.21 21.14
N GLN A 74 8.73 17.36 21.42
CA GLN A 74 9.59 17.47 22.60
C GLN A 74 10.53 18.67 22.52
N LEU A 75 11.07 18.96 21.33
CA LEU A 75 11.97 20.08 21.11
C LEU A 75 11.25 21.41 20.80
N GLY A 76 9.91 21.43 20.79
CA GLY A 76 9.13 22.62 20.43
C GLY A 76 9.36 23.12 19.00
N ARG A 77 9.77 22.24 18.08
CA ARG A 77 10.07 22.61 16.69
C ARG A 77 8.80 22.64 15.86
N ILE A 78 8.49 23.80 15.29
CA ILE A 78 7.38 23.96 14.35
C ILE A 78 7.92 23.72 12.94
N ARG A 79 7.52 22.61 12.32
CA ARG A 79 7.86 22.26 10.93
C ARG A 79 6.60 21.87 10.19
N GLU A 80 6.50 22.24 8.93
CA GLU A 80 5.39 21.83 8.07
C GLU A 80 5.38 20.31 7.85
N ALA A 81 4.20 19.69 7.90
CA ALA A 81 4.01 18.28 7.59
C ALA A 81 3.58 18.10 6.14
N HIS A 82 4.18 17.11 5.48
CA HIS A 82 3.87 16.76 4.09
C HIS A 82 3.29 15.35 3.97
N GLU A 83 3.48 14.52 4.99
CA GLU A 83 3.17 13.10 4.96
C GLU A 83 2.42 12.72 6.23
N VAL A 84 1.78 11.55 6.18
CA VAL A 84 1.12 10.94 7.34
C VAL A 84 1.77 9.60 7.58
N ASP A 85 2.24 9.39 8.80
CA ASP A 85 3.02 8.23 9.20
C ASP A 85 2.36 7.55 10.40
N HIS A 86 2.62 6.24 10.51
CA HIS A 86 2.15 5.41 11.59
C HIS A 86 3.06 5.56 12.81
N ILE A 87 2.51 5.87 13.99
CA ILE A 87 3.26 5.94 15.25
C ILE A 87 3.90 4.57 15.54
N VAL A 88 3.08 3.53 15.53
CA VAL A 88 3.51 2.12 15.51
C VAL A 88 3.41 1.62 14.08
N ALA A 89 4.54 1.21 13.48
CA ALA A 89 4.54 0.70 12.12
C ALA A 89 3.63 -0.53 11.96
N LEU A 90 3.02 -0.70 10.78
CA LEU A 90 2.21 -1.89 10.45
C LEU A 90 2.98 -3.21 10.66
N ALA A 91 4.29 -3.22 10.37
CA ALA A 91 5.15 -4.39 10.59
C ALA A 91 5.30 -4.76 12.07
N HIS A 92 5.05 -3.82 12.98
CA HIS A 92 5.05 -4.01 14.43
C HIS A 92 3.62 -4.12 15.01
N GLY A 93 2.61 -4.39 14.17
CA GLY A 93 1.23 -4.56 14.60
C GLY A 93 0.42 -3.27 14.73
N GLY A 94 0.91 -2.14 14.21
CA GLY A 94 0.13 -0.90 14.16
C GLY A 94 -1.08 -0.98 13.23
N THR A 95 -2.06 -0.10 13.44
CA THR A 95 -3.30 -0.02 12.65
C THR A 95 -3.40 1.28 11.85
N ASP A 96 -4.34 1.37 10.91
CA ASP A 96 -4.67 2.60 10.17
C ASP A 96 -5.63 3.53 10.94
N ASP A 97 -5.76 3.34 12.25
CA ASP A 97 -6.62 4.16 13.10
C ASP A 97 -6.04 5.57 13.29
N ASP A 98 -6.92 6.56 13.45
CA ASP A 98 -6.53 7.96 13.63
C ASP A 98 -5.52 8.19 14.76
N HIS A 99 -5.64 7.45 15.86
CA HIS A 99 -4.76 7.59 17.00
C HIS A 99 -3.35 7.07 16.72
N ASN A 100 -3.20 6.13 15.78
CA ASN A 100 -1.91 5.59 15.35
C ASN A 100 -1.33 6.38 14.16
N LEU A 101 -2.00 7.41 13.66
CA LEU A 101 -1.54 8.21 12.54
C LEU A 101 -1.17 9.63 12.99
N ARG A 102 -0.05 10.14 12.49
CA ARG A 102 0.40 11.52 12.74
C ARG A 102 0.92 12.20 11.48
N ALA A 103 0.68 13.49 11.39
CA ALA A 103 1.31 14.34 10.40
C ALA A 103 2.82 14.45 10.69
N ILE A 104 3.64 14.23 9.67
CA ILE A 104 5.09 14.25 9.76
C ILE A 104 5.69 14.97 8.56
N ASN A 105 6.85 15.61 8.78
CA ASN A 105 7.62 16.16 7.68
C ASN A 105 8.53 15.09 7.06
N ARG A 106 9.05 15.36 5.87
CA ARG A 106 9.85 14.38 5.11
C ARG A 106 11.14 13.98 5.83
N ASP A 107 11.81 14.93 6.49
CA ASP A 107 13.09 14.67 7.16
C ASP A 107 12.93 13.78 8.40
N CYS A 108 11.95 14.09 9.24
CA CYS A 108 11.61 13.33 10.44
C CYS A 108 11.09 11.96 10.06
N HIS A 109 10.29 11.86 8.99
CA HIS A 109 9.84 10.57 8.46
C HIS A 109 11.02 9.71 8.01
N LYS A 110 11.92 10.27 7.20
CA LYS A 110 13.14 9.59 6.76
C LYS A 110 14.02 9.15 7.94
N ALA A 111 14.14 9.98 8.98
CA ALA A 111 14.88 9.63 10.19
C ALA A 111 14.22 8.48 10.96
N LYS A 112 12.89 8.47 11.10
CA LYS A 112 12.13 7.39 11.73
C LYS A 112 12.29 6.07 10.99
N THR A 113 12.09 6.05 9.67
CA THR A 113 12.25 4.83 8.86
C THR A 113 13.66 4.22 8.99
N GLN A 114 14.70 5.07 9.06
CA GLN A 114 16.06 4.61 9.31
C GLN A 114 16.28 4.01 10.70
N ARG A 115 15.57 4.51 11.74
CA ARG A 115 15.62 3.92 13.08
C ARG A 115 14.88 2.57 13.09
N GLU A 116 13.67 2.53 12.54
CA GLU A 116 12.83 1.32 12.52
C GLU A 116 13.47 0.17 11.75
N SER A 117 14.07 0.46 10.58
CA SER A 117 14.79 -0.55 9.79
C SER A 117 15.98 -1.19 10.50
N LYS A 118 16.61 -0.50 11.46
CA LYS A 118 17.68 -1.08 12.30
C LYS A 118 17.13 -2.03 13.35
N THR A 119 15.94 -1.75 13.87
CA THR A 119 15.29 -2.54 14.93
C THR A 119 14.70 -3.86 14.43
N ILE A 120 14.34 -3.96 13.15
CA ILE A 120 13.75 -5.17 12.53
C ILE A 120 14.76 -6.33 12.38
N LYS A 121 16.07 -6.08 12.56
CA LYS A 121 17.09 -7.13 12.55
C LYS A 121 17.15 -7.85 13.91
N LYS A 122 16.25 -8.79 14.16
CA LYS A 122 16.44 -9.82 15.19
C LYS A 122 15.66 -11.08 14.89
#